data_AF-A0A0M9YGY8-F1
#
_entry.id   AF-A0A0M9YGY8-F1
#
_cell.length_a   1.000
_cell.length_b   1.000
_cell.length_c   1.000
_cell.angle_alpha   90.00
_cell.angle_beta   90.00
_cell.angle_gamma   90.00
#
_symmetry.space_group_name_H-M   'P 1'
#
loop_
_entity.id
_entity.type
_entity.pdbx_description
1 polymer ?
#
loop_
_entity_poly.entity_id
_entity_poly.type
_entity_poly.pdbx_seq_one_letter_code
_entity_poly.pdbx_strand_id
1 'polypeptide(L)'
;MVSFESLPHRPHPGQAPQQAGPAIAAQPVPACADEPRFDAVPPDRSKWRYRPRRDFWRSKAVRAGALITLLALCGLVILALVREQTGTEGFLVGLGLAVLPVPLLGAAFRWLDRVDPGPWRNLLFALAWGACAAALVAIIANSFATRWIATATADPSSADHLGASVIAPIVEESAKAAAVLLLFLFRRRDFKGIVDGVVFAGFTATGFAFTENILYLGNAFGEDQASHSGGSTTAATFFVRVVMSPFAHPLFTVLTGIGFGAAALAPPGKRLRRVVFPLGGLVCAMGMHALWNSSTLFGVYGFYIVYGAFMVPVFGLLTWLAIWSRQRELRTVAAELPAYAAAGWLGPAEPLALSSMRARAAARDFAHRTFGGKPAARAVAEYEAFATALAFLRHRAYRSAGAVGPGPDFAAREQELLHHLWERKPVAGPALLYAAGATGRIWLPPQPGPPHPYTQHAQYAPYVPYVPQVPYGRPGPAGGPGQYNPYLR
;
A
#
# COMPACT_ATOMS: atom_id res chain seq x y z
N MET A 1 -7.51 -5.51 75.23
CA MET A 1 -6.37 -5.15 76.09
C MET A 1 -5.12 -5.52 75.29
N VAL A 2 -4.43 -4.51 74.77
CA VAL A 2 -3.28 -4.64 73.88
C VAL A 2 -2.02 -4.75 74.75
N SER A 3 -1.12 -5.68 74.43
CA SER A 3 0.29 -5.54 74.80
C SER A 3 1.15 -6.02 73.63
N PHE A 4 2.00 -5.09 73.20
CA PHE A 4 2.97 -5.17 72.14
C PHE A 4 4.19 -5.98 72.61
N GLU A 5 4.63 -6.94 71.81
CA GLU A 5 5.99 -7.44 71.83
C GLU A 5 6.59 -7.35 70.43
N SER A 6 7.72 -6.67 70.36
CA SER A 6 8.46 -6.27 69.16
C SER A 6 9.19 -7.45 68.52
N LEU A 7 8.90 -7.71 67.24
CA LEU A 7 9.64 -8.68 66.41
C LEU A 7 10.74 -7.98 65.58
N PRO A 8 11.93 -8.62 65.41
CA PRO A 8 13.06 -8.06 64.69
C PRO A 8 12.91 -8.16 63.16
N HIS A 9 13.48 -7.17 62.46
CA HIS A 9 13.58 -7.09 61.00
C HIS A 9 14.14 -8.38 60.37
N ARG A 10 13.36 -9.01 59.48
CA ARG A 10 13.87 -9.99 58.51
C ARG A 10 14.24 -9.30 57.20
N PRO A 11 15.40 -9.63 56.59
CA PRO A 11 15.84 -9.03 55.33
C PRO A 11 15.05 -9.57 54.12
N HIS A 12 14.91 -8.71 53.10
CA HIS A 12 14.30 -9.02 51.81
C HIS A 12 15.00 -10.21 51.11
N PRO A 13 14.27 -11.16 50.50
CA PRO A 13 14.88 -12.18 49.67
C PRO A 13 15.44 -11.54 48.40
N GLY A 14 16.75 -11.64 48.23
CA GLY A 14 17.46 -11.19 47.04
C GLY A 14 16.94 -11.87 45.79
N GLN A 15 16.67 -11.07 44.76
CA GLN A 15 16.45 -11.54 43.39
C GLN A 15 17.73 -12.24 42.91
N ALA A 16 17.62 -13.54 42.65
CA ALA A 16 18.63 -14.27 41.91
C ALA A 16 18.78 -13.61 40.51
N PRO A 17 20.01 -13.43 40.00
CA PRO A 17 20.21 -12.91 38.67
C PRO A 17 19.59 -13.89 37.66
N GLN A 18 18.59 -13.41 36.92
CA GLN A 18 18.04 -14.07 35.75
C GLN A 18 19.21 -14.35 34.79
N GLN A 19 19.55 -15.63 34.64
CA GLN A 19 20.48 -16.06 33.60
C GLN A 19 19.89 -15.63 32.25
N ALA A 20 20.57 -14.69 31.60
CA ALA A 20 20.28 -14.30 30.24
C ALA A 20 20.35 -15.56 29.36
N GLY A 21 19.23 -15.90 28.72
CA GLY A 21 19.21 -16.95 27.70
C GLY A 21 20.23 -16.64 26.60
N PRO A 22 20.74 -17.66 25.90
CA PRO A 22 21.80 -17.47 24.91
C PRO A 22 21.34 -16.46 23.85
N ALA A 23 22.10 -15.36 23.73
CA ALA A 23 21.95 -14.41 22.65
C ALA A 23 22.11 -15.17 21.33
N ILE A 24 21.05 -15.23 20.54
CA ILE A 24 21.09 -15.78 19.19
C ILE A 24 22.13 -14.96 18.44
N ALA A 25 23.28 -15.57 18.12
CA ALA A 25 24.37 -14.92 17.42
C ALA A 25 23.83 -14.33 16.10
N ALA A 26 23.79 -13.01 16.02
CA ALA A 26 23.39 -12.31 14.82
C ALA A 26 24.36 -12.69 13.69
N GLN A 27 23.84 -13.20 12.56
CA GLN A 27 24.70 -13.44 11.41
C GLN A 27 25.40 -12.13 10.98
N PRO A 28 26.73 -12.16 10.80
CA PRO A 28 27.50 -10.95 10.51
C PRO A 28 27.10 -10.38 9.15
N VAL A 29 26.83 -9.08 9.11
CA VAL A 29 26.61 -8.34 7.85
C VAL A 29 27.96 -8.23 7.14
N PRO A 30 28.07 -8.53 5.84
CA PRO A 30 29.31 -8.32 5.11
C PRO A 30 29.67 -6.83 5.05
N ALA A 31 30.92 -6.50 5.39
CA ALA A 31 31.42 -5.13 5.34
C ALA A 31 31.44 -4.58 3.89
N CYS A 32 31.07 -3.31 3.72
CA CYS A 32 31.19 -2.60 2.45
C CYS A 32 32.67 -2.32 2.15
N ALA A 33 33.21 -2.95 1.11
CA ALA A 33 34.54 -2.62 0.58
C ALA A 33 34.45 -1.42 -0.38
N ASP A 34 35.56 -0.71 -0.60
CA ASP A 34 35.64 0.42 -1.55
C ASP A 34 35.27 0.02 -2.98
N GLU A 35 35.53 -1.24 -3.34
CA GLU A 35 34.97 -1.92 -4.51
C GLU A 35 34.39 -3.28 -4.07
N PRO A 36 33.07 -3.41 -3.88
CA PRO A 36 32.48 -4.68 -3.51
C PRO A 36 32.60 -5.68 -4.67
N ARG A 37 33.28 -6.81 -4.43
CA ARG A 37 33.37 -7.92 -5.39
C ARG A 37 32.11 -8.77 -5.32
N PHE A 38 31.42 -8.90 -6.46
CA PHE A 38 30.20 -9.70 -6.61
C PHE A 38 30.50 -11.14 -7.07
N ASP A 39 31.37 -11.84 -6.33
CA ASP A 39 31.92 -13.15 -6.73
C ASP A 39 30.86 -14.26 -6.88
N ALA A 40 29.65 -14.06 -6.33
CA ALA A 40 28.54 -14.99 -6.46
C ALA A 40 27.74 -14.84 -7.78
N VAL A 41 27.99 -13.79 -8.58
CA VAL A 41 27.32 -13.57 -9.88
C VAL A 41 28.28 -14.01 -10.99
N PRO A 42 27.99 -15.09 -11.74
CA PRO A 42 28.87 -15.52 -12.81
C PRO A 42 29.02 -14.42 -13.87
N PRO A 43 30.26 -14.05 -14.27
CA PRO A 43 30.51 -13.00 -15.26
C PRO A 43 30.00 -13.37 -16.66
N ASP A 44 29.84 -14.67 -16.92
CA ASP A 44 29.31 -15.21 -18.16
C ASP A 44 27.80 -15.46 -18.03
N ARG A 45 27.00 -14.69 -18.80
CA ARG A 45 25.54 -14.85 -18.92
C ARG A 45 25.13 -16.27 -19.32
N SER A 46 26.01 -17.03 -19.98
CA SER A 46 25.73 -18.41 -20.41
C SER A 46 25.68 -19.41 -19.24
N LYS A 47 26.33 -19.09 -18.11
CA LYS A 47 26.40 -19.93 -16.89
C LYS A 47 25.24 -19.71 -15.92
N TRP A 48 24.33 -18.80 -16.25
CA TRP A 48 23.13 -18.56 -15.44
C TRP A 48 22.23 -19.81 -15.45
N ARG A 49 21.99 -20.40 -14.27
CA ARG A 49 21.09 -21.55 -14.08
C ARG A 49 19.59 -21.17 -14.15
N TYR A 50 19.24 -20.29 -15.08
CA TYR A 50 17.85 -20.00 -15.42
C TYR A 50 17.70 -19.89 -16.94
N ARG A 51 17.38 -21.02 -17.58
CA ARG A 51 16.85 -21.04 -18.94
C ARG A 51 15.35 -21.34 -18.85
N PRO A 52 14.45 -20.37 -19.10
CA PRO A 52 13.05 -20.70 -19.28
C PRO A 52 12.90 -21.44 -20.61
N ARG A 53 12.91 -22.78 -20.57
CA ARG A 53 12.48 -23.63 -21.70
C ARG A 53 11.07 -23.20 -22.11
N ARG A 54 10.91 -22.79 -23.37
CA ARG A 54 9.63 -22.39 -23.96
C ARG A 54 9.25 -23.43 -25.02
N ASP A 55 8.32 -24.30 -24.66
CA ASP A 55 7.58 -25.11 -25.63
C ASP A 55 6.58 -24.21 -26.37
N PHE A 56 6.61 -24.24 -27.71
CA PHE A 56 5.83 -23.37 -28.60
C PHE A 56 4.31 -23.50 -28.39
N TRP A 57 3.81 -24.70 -28.09
CA TRP A 57 2.40 -24.99 -27.78
C TRP A 57 2.01 -24.71 -26.31
N ARG A 58 2.97 -24.27 -25.48
CA ARG A 58 2.79 -23.83 -24.09
C ARG A 58 3.01 -22.32 -23.94
N SER A 59 2.99 -21.58 -25.05
CA SER A 59 3.36 -20.17 -25.04
C SER A 59 2.38 -19.35 -24.19
N LYS A 60 2.94 -18.55 -23.29
CA LYS A 60 2.18 -17.55 -22.51
C LYS A 60 1.40 -16.59 -23.42
N ALA A 61 1.83 -16.46 -24.69
CA ALA A 61 1.19 -15.62 -25.70
C ALA A 61 -0.16 -16.19 -26.15
N VAL A 62 -0.26 -17.49 -26.44
CA VAL A 62 -1.54 -18.11 -26.86
C VAL A 62 -2.55 -18.10 -25.72
N ARG A 63 -2.13 -18.43 -24.49
CA ARG A 63 -3.03 -18.36 -23.31
C ARG A 63 -3.47 -16.94 -22.98
N ALA A 64 -2.56 -15.96 -23.11
CA ALA A 64 -2.91 -14.57 -22.92
C ALA A 64 -3.83 -14.06 -24.04
N GLY A 65 -3.56 -14.46 -25.29
CA GLY A 65 -4.40 -14.15 -26.44
C GLY A 65 -5.82 -14.64 -26.24
N ALA A 66 -5.99 -15.95 -26.01
CA ALA A 66 -7.31 -16.55 -25.77
C ALA A 66 -8.08 -15.88 -24.62
N LEU A 67 -7.40 -15.55 -23.52
CA LEU A 67 -8.01 -14.85 -22.38
C LEU A 67 -8.42 -13.41 -22.73
N ILE A 68 -7.57 -12.67 -23.46
CA ILE A 68 -7.87 -11.31 -23.91
C ILE A 68 -9.06 -11.35 -24.87
N THR A 69 -9.08 -12.27 -25.83
CA THR A 69 -10.19 -12.42 -26.78
C THR A 69 -11.48 -12.78 -26.06
N LEU A 70 -11.44 -13.69 -25.08
CA LEU A 70 -12.61 -14.03 -24.26
C LEU A 70 -13.13 -12.82 -23.48
N LEU A 71 -12.26 -12.09 -22.78
CA LEU A 71 -12.66 -10.90 -22.03
C LEU A 71 -13.19 -9.78 -22.94
N ALA A 72 -12.57 -9.58 -24.11
CA ALA A 72 -13.04 -8.62 -25.11
C ALA A 72 -14.42 -9.00 -25.63
N LEU A 73 -14.66 -10.28 -25.94
CA LEU A 73 -15.97 -10.77 -26.36
C LEU A 73 -17.01 -10.59 -25.26
N CYS A 74 -16.70 -10.95 -24.01
CA CYS A 74 -17.59 -10.70 -22.87
C CYS A 74 -17.91 -9.20 -22.70
N GLY A 75 -16.90 -8.34 -22.87
CA GLY A 75 -17.07 -6.89 -22.82
C GLY A 75 -18.01 -6.38 -23.92
N LEU A 76 -17.82 -6.83 -25.16
CA LEU A 76 -18.71 -6.47 -26.28
C LEU A 76 -20.16 -6.92 -26.03
N VAL A 77 -20.35 -8.14 -25.53
CA VAL A 77 -21.69 -8.67 -25.19
C VAL A 77 -22.34 -7.83 -24.10
N ILE A 78 -21.62 -7.47 -23.03
CA ILE A 78 -22.14 -6.59 -21.98
C ILE A 78 -22.52 -5.23 -22.53
N LEU A 79 -21.64 -4.60 -23.33
CA LEU A 79 -21.93 -3.28 -23.88
C LEU A 79 -23.17 -3.31 -24.76
N ALA A 80 -23.38 -4.38 -25.53
CA ALA A 80 -24.60 -4.59 -26.30
C ALA A 80 -25.83 -4.75 -25.40
N LEU A 81 -25.78 -5.62 -24.38
CA LEU A 81 -26.88 -5.87 -23.46
C LEU A 81 -27.27 -4.61 -22.66
N VAL A 82 -26.29 -3.90 -22.12
CA VAL A 82 -26.55 -2.67 -21.34
C VAL A 82 -27.13 -1.60 -22.25
N ARG A 83 -26.60 -1.41 -23.46
CA ARG A 83 -27.16 -0.47 -24.44
C ARG A 83 -28.59 -0.81 -24.82
N GLU A 84 -28.91 -2.10 -24.98
CA GLU A 84 -30.27 -2.56 -25.27
C GLU A 84 -31.24 -2.24 -24.12
N GLN A 85 -30.79 -2.39 -22.87
CA GLN A 85 -31.62 -2.12 -21.68
C GLN A 85 -31.78 -0.63 -21.37
N THR A 86 -30.70 0.16 -21.44
CA THR A 86 -30.71 1.58 -21.02
C THR A 86 -31.00 2.56 -22.16
N GLY A 87 -31.04 2.07 -23.41
CA GLY A 87 -30.95 2.91 -24.59
C GLY A 87 -29.55 3.52 -24.79
N THR A 88 -29.34 4.21 -25.92
CA THR A 88 -28.01 4.75 -26.28
C THR A 88 -27.63 5.95 -25.42
N GLU A 89 -28.56 6.86 -25.12
CA GLU A 89 -28.28 8.04 -24.28
C GLU A 89 -28.03 7.65 -22.82
N GLY A 90 -28.91 6.82 -22.24
CA GLY A 90 -28.74 6.30 -20.88
C GLY A 90 -27.44 5.53 -20.73
N PHE A 91 -27.05 4.73 -21.74
CA PHE A 91 -25.76 4.05 -21.75
C PHE A 91 -24.57 5.02 -21.69
N LEU A 92 -24.57 6.09 -22.49
CA LEU A 92 -23.48 7.06 -22.53
C LEU A 92 -23.38 7.86 -21.23
N VAL A 93 -24.52 8.28 -20.66
CA VAL A 93 -24.57 8.97 -19.36
C VAL A 93 -24.08 8.04 -18.25
N GLY A 94 -24.60 6.82 -18.18
CA GLY A 94 -24.20 5.81 -17.22
C GLY A 94 -22.71 5.49 -17.32
N LEU A 95 -22.18 5.35 -18.54
CA LEU A 95 -20.75 5.15 -18.80
C LEU A 95 -19.91 6.31 -18.28
N GLY A 96 -20.28 7.55 -18.59
CA GLY A 96 -19.54 8.74 -18.16
C GLY A 96 -19.47 8.85 -16.63
N LEU A 97 -20.60 8.63 -15.95
CA LEU A 97 -20.68 8.72 -14.49
C LEU A 97 -19.99 7.53 -13.79
N ALA A 98 -20.10 6.32 -14.34
CA ALA A 98 -19.51 5.10 -13.76
C ALA A 98 -17.97 5.09 -13.80
N VAL A 99 -17.34 5.84 -14.72
CA VAL A 99 -15.87 5.96 -14.78
C VAL A 99 -15.31 6.68 -13.55
N LEU A 100 -16.03 7.64 -12.97
CA LEU A 100 -15.54 8.52 -11.89
C LEU A 100 -14.95 7.77 -10.67
N PRO A 101 -15.61 6.74 -10.09
CA PRO A 101 -15.07 6.02 -8.94
C PRO A 101 -13.86 5.13 -9.27
N VAL A 102 -13.67 4.72 -10.53
CA VAL A 102 -12.65 3.71 -10.89
C VAL A 102 -11.22 4.19 -10.60
N PRO A 103 -10.78 5.40 -11.01
CA PRO A 103 -9.46 5.91 -10.66
C PRO A 103 -9.27 6.08 -9.15
N LEU A 104 -10.31 6.52 -8.43
CA LEU A 104 -10.26 6.70 -6.98
C LEU A 104 -10.03 5.36 -6.26
N LEU A 105 -10.85 4.36 -6.58
CA LEU A 105 -10.74 3.02 -6.01
C LEU A 105 -9.42 2.35 -6.41
N GLY A 106 -9.05 2.46 -7.69
CA GLY A 106 -7.77 1.96 -8.19
C GLY A 106 -6.59 2.60 -7.45
N ALA A 107 -6.62 3.91 -7.21
CA ALA A 107 -5.60 4.60 -6.43
C ALA A 107 -5.58 4.14 -4.96
N ALA A 108 -6.75 3.92 -4.34
CA ALA A 108 -6.85 3.45 -2.96
C ALA A 108 -6.25 2.05 -2.78
N PHE A 109 -6.63 1.08 -3.62
CA PHE A 109 -6.06 -0.27 -3.59
C PHE A 109 -4.58 -0.27 -3.97
N ARG A 110 -4.17 0.57 -4.93
CA ARG A 110 -2.77 0.69 -5.31
C ARG A 110 -1.92 1.35 -4.23
N TRP A 111 -2.50 2.26 -3.45
CA TRP A 111 -1.89 2.85 -2.27
C TRP A 111 -1.72 1.82 -1.15
N LEU A 112 -2.69 0.92 -0.99
CA LEU A 112 -2.59 -0.21 -0.07
C LEU A 112 -1.44 -1.15 -0.46
N ASP A 113 -1.24 -1.36 -1.77
CA ASP A 113 -0.17 -2.19 -2.35
C ASP A 113 1.15 -1.44 -2.62
N ARG A 114 1.45 -0.37 -1.87
CA ARG A 114 2.61 0.48 -2.18
C ARG A 114 3.96 -0.16 -1.86
N VAL A 115 3.97 -1.22 -1.05
CA VAL A 115 5.16 -1.73 -0.36
C VAL A 115 5.88 -2.77 -1.20
N ASP A 116 5.15 -3.68 -1.82
CA ASP A 116 5.67 -4.68 -2.74
C ASP A 116 4.66 -4.84 -3.89
N PRO A 117 4.59 -3.84 -4.78
CA PRO A 117 3.49 -3.76 -5.71
C PRO A 117 3.42 -4.96 -6.65
N GLY A 118 2.25 -5.58 -6.70
CA GLY A 118 1.95 -6.65 -7.63
C GLY A 118 2.10 -6.23 -9.10
N PRO A 119 2.33 -7.19 -10.02
CA PRO A 119 2.48 -6.87 -11.43
C PRO A 119 1.16 -6.32 -11.99
N TRP A 120 1.23 -5.15 -12.64
CA TRP A 120 0.08 -4.45 -13.26
C TRP A 120 -0.80 -5.34 -14.14
N ARG A 121 -0.20 -6.34 -14.80
CA ARG A 121 -0.92 -7.28 -15.66
C ARG A 121 -1.97 -8.10 -14.89
N ASN A 122 -1.70 -8.43 -13.63
CA ASN A 122 -2.64 -9.17 -12.79
C ASN A 122 -3.76 -8.25 -12.29
N LEU A 123 -3.46 -6.98 -12.02
CA LEU A 123 -4.45 -5.96 -11.63
C LEU A 123 -5.39 -5.64 -12.80
N LEU A 124 -4.85 -5.46 -14.01
CA LEU A 124 -5.63 -5.27 -15.23
C LEU A 124 -6.51 -6.49 -15.53
N PHE A 125 -5.97 -7.70 -15.35
CA PHE A 125 -6.77 -8.91 -15.44
C PHE A 125 -7.91 -8.93 -14.41
N ALA A 126 -7.61 -8.63 -13.13
CA ALA A 126 -8.61 -8.62 -12.07
C ALA A 126 -9.74 -7.63 -12.38
N LEU A 127 -9.38 -6.40 -12.79
CA LEU A 127 -10.31 -5.35 -13.19
C LEU A 127 -11.16 -5.77 -14.40
N ALA A 128 -10.51 -6.25 -15.48
CA ALA A 128 -11.18 -6.66 -16.70
C ALA A 128 -12.10 -7.87 -16.49
N TRP A 129 -11.68 -8.84 -15.66
CA TRP A 129 -12.53 -9.96 -15.25
C TRP A 129 -13.78 -9.46 -14.53
N GLY A 130 -13.61 -8.55 -13.57
CA GLY A 130 -14.73 -7.93 -12.85
C GLY A 130 -15.71 -7.26 -13.80
N ALA A 131 -15.20 -6.38 -14.66
CA ALA A 131 -16.01 -5.58 -15.58
C ALA A 131 -16.67 -6.41 -16.69
N CYS A 132 -16.05 -7.51 -17.11
CA CYS A 132 -16.52 -8.30 -18.25
C CYS A 132 -17.10 -9.64 -17.79
N ALA A 133 -16.25 -10.57 -17.34
CA ALA A 133 -16.70 -11.94 -17.05
C ALA A 133 -17.67 -12.00 -15.86
N ALA A 134 -17.34 -11.35 -14.75
CA ALA A 134 -18.16 -11.42 -13.53
C ALA A 134 -19.50 -10.68 -13.72
N ALA A 135 -19.47 -9.48 -14.32
CA ALA A 135 -20.69 -8.74 -14.63
C ALA A 135 -21.60 -9.50 -15.60
N LEU A 136 -21.05 -10.16 -16.63
CA LEU A 136 -21.84 -10.92 -17.59
C LEU A 136 -22.51 -12.12 -16.93
N VAL A 137 -21.76 -12.86 -16.11
CA VAL A 137 -22.30 -13.99 -15.34
C VAL A 137 -23.44 -13.51 -14.43
N ALA A 138 -23.26 -12.37 -13.75
CA ALA A 138 -24.29 -11.79 -12.89
C ALA A 138 -25.54 -11.39 -13.68
N ILE A 139 -25.38 -10.66 -14.79
CA ILE A 139 -26.51 -10.25 -15.64
C ILE A 139 -27.29 -11.48 -16.14
N ILE A 140 -26.60 -12.50 -16.66
CA ILE A 140 -27.24 -13.71 -17.18
C ILE A 140 -27.96 -14.46 -16.05
N ALA A 141 -27.30 -14.65 -14.92
CA ALA A 141 -27.85 -15.41 -13.81
C ALA A 141 -29.02 -14.70 -13.13
N ASN A 142 -28.91 -13.38 -12.90
CA ASN A 142 -30.01 -12.58 -12.36
C ASN A 142 -31.20 -12.61 -13.32
N SER A 143 -30.97 -12.45 -14.63
CA SER A 143 -32.05 -12.56 -15.64
C SER A 143 -32.67 -13.95 -15.71
N PHE A 144 -31.89 -15.01 -15.49
CA PHE A 144 -32.40 -16.38 -15.44
C PHE A 144 -33.21 -16.61 -14.16
N ALA A 145 -32.71 -16.16 -13.01
CA ALA A 145 -33.39 -16.27 -11.72
C ALA A 145 -34.75 -15.59 -11.77
N THR A 146 -34.83 -14.34 -12.24
CA THR A 146 -36.11 -13.61 -12.39
C THR A 146 -37.10 -14.36 -13.31
N ARG A 147 -36.65 -14.91 -14.44
CA ARG A 147 -37.52 -15.68 -15.35
C ARG A 147 -37.98 -17.01 -14.78
N TRP A 148 -37.09 -17.72 -14.09
CA TRP A 148 -37.42 -18.98 -13.42
C TRP A 148 -38.42 -18.75 -12.29
N ILE A 149 -38.22 -17.70 -11.49
CA ILE A 149 -39.13 -17.26 -10.44
C ILE A 149 -40.51 -16.89 -11.00
N ALA A 150 -40.55 -16.08 -12.06
CA ALA A 150 -41.80 -15.66 -12.70
C ALA A 150 -42.62 -16.84 -13.26
N THR A 151 -41.96 -17.98 -13.54
CA THR A 151 -42.61 -19.18 -14.08
C THR A 151 -42.89 -20.26 -13.04
N ALA A 152 -42.21 -20.24 -11.87
CA ALA A 152 -42.29 -21.28 -10.85
C ALA A 152 -43.11 -20.90 -9.60
N THR A 153 -43.40 -19.61 -9.37
CA THR A 153 -44.06 -19.13 -8.13
C THR A 153 -45.33 -18.33 -8.40
N ALA A 154 -46.35 -18.53 -7.54
CA ALA A 154 -47.65 -17.86 -7.63
C ALA A 154 -47.67 -16.42 -7.07
N ASP A 155 -46.61 -16.01 -6.36
CA ASP A 155 -46.42 -14.65 -5.84
C ASP A 155 -45.10 -14.06 -6.39
N PRO A 156 -45.15 -13.18 -7.40
CA PRO A 156 -43.98 -12.57 -8.01
C PRO A 156 -43.16 -11.70 -7.05
N SER A 157 -43.81 -11.09 -6.05
CA SER A 157 -43.19 -10.08 -5.18
C SER A 157 -42.22 -10.69 -4.17
N SER A 158 -42.62 -11.76 -3.46
CA SER A 158 -41.75 -12.45 -2.50
C SER A 158 -40.54 -13.11 -3.16
N ALA A 159 -40.68 -13.52 -4.41
CA ALA A 159 -39.64 -14.21 -5.14
C ALA A 159 -38.61 -13.24 -5.76
N ASP A 160 -39.01 -12.05 -6.22
CA ASP A 160 -38.08 -10.97 -6.60
C ASP A 160 -37.17 -10.56 -5.44
N HIS A 161 -37.69 -10.54 -4.21
CA HIS A 161 -36.90 -10.25 -3.01
C HIS A 161 -35.87 -11.35 -2.71
N LEU A 162 -36.25 -12.63 -2.75
CA LEU A 162 -35.31 -13.73 -2.53
C LEU A 162 -34.21 -13.78 -3.59
N GLY A 163 -34.57 -13.50 -4.85
CA GLY A 163 -33.63 -13.39 -5.97
C GLY A 163 -32.59 -12.29 -5.74
N ALA A 164 -33.04 -11.07 -5.44
CA ALA A 164 -32.17 -9.90 -5.28
C ALA A 164 -31.36 -9.91 -3.97
N SER A 165 -31.92 -10.44 -2.87
CA SER A 165 -31.30 -10.40 -1.55
C SER A 165 -30.35 -11.55 -1.28
N VAL A 166 -30.52 -12.71 -1.93
CA VAL A 166 -29.72 -13.92 -1.62
C VAL A 166 -29.04 -14.48 -2.86
N ILE A 167 -29.78 -14.72 -3.94
CA ILE A 167 -29.23 -15.39 -5.14
C ILE A 167 -28.21 -14.49 -5.85
N ALA A 168 -28.55 -13.21 -6.06
CA ALA A 168 -27.66 -12.25 -6.71
C ALA A 168 -26.31 -12.13 -5.97
N PRO A 169 -26.25 -11.87 -4.65
CA PRO A 169 -25.00 -11.87 -3.88
C PRO A 169 -24.16 -13.14 -4.03
N ILE A 170 -24.79 -14.32 -4.02
CA ILE A 170 -24.09 -15.60 -4.17
C ILE A 170 -23.42 -15.69 -5.53
N VAL A 171 -24.16 -15.41 -6.60
CA VAL A 171 -23.61 -15.49 -7.96
C VAL A 171 -22.52 -14.46 -8.17
N GLU A 172 -22.79 -13.22 -7.78
CA GLU A 172 -21.89 -12.10 -8.02
C GLU A 172 -20.57 -12.25 -7.26
N GLU A 173 -20.62 -12.58 -5.97
CA GLU A 173 -19.40 -12.78 -5.19
C GLU A 173 -18.64 -14.03 -5.65
N SER A 174 -19.33 -15.09 -6.09
CA SER A 174 -18.67 -16.26 -6.70
C SER A 174 -17.96 -15.93 -8.00
N ALA A 175 -18.61 -15.16 -8.88
CA ALA A 175 -18.06 -14.76 -10.16
C ALA A 175 -16.85 -13.83 -10.01
N LYS A 176 -16.88 -12.93 -9.02
CA LYS A 176 -15.72 -12.11 -8.62
C LYS A 176 -14.60 -12.97 -8.01
N ALA A 177 -14.95 -13.90 -7.11
CA ALA A 177 -13.99 -14.80 -6.47
C ALA A 177 -13.21 -15.66 -7.46
N ALA A 178 -13.82 -16.02 -8.60
CA ALA A 178 -13.14 -16.75 -9.66
C ALA A 178 -11.87 -16.03 -10.16
N ALA A 179 -11.87 -14.70 -10.26
CA ALA A 179 -10.66 -13.95 -10.64
C ALA A 179 -9.52 -14.17 -9.65
N VAL A 180 -9.84 -14.04 -8.35
CA VAL A 180 -8.88 -14.19 -7.24
C VAL A 180 -8.38 -15.63 -7.19
N LEU A 181 -9.27 -16.61 -7.38
CA LEU A 181 -8.92 -18.02 -7.48
C LEU A 181 -7.96 -18.29 -8.64
N LEU A 182 -8.24 -17.76 -9.84
CA LEU A 182 -7.38 -17.93 -11.01
C LEU A 182 -5.99 -17.33 -10.76
N LEU A 183 -5.90 -16.14 -10.15
CA LEU A 183 -4.63 -15.55 -9.75
C LEU A 183 -3.92 -16.39 -8.68
N PHE A 184 -4.65 -16.88 -7.68
CA PHE A 184 -4.12 -17.74 -6.63
C PHE A 184 -3.60 -19.08 -7.17
N LEU A 185 -4.21 -19.64 -8.22
CA LEU A 185 -3.78 -20.90 -8.82
C LEU A 185 -2.62 -20.73 -9.81
N PHE A 186 -2.73 -19.77 -10.72
CA PHE A 186 -1.79 -19.61 -11.85
C PHE A 186 -0.68 -18.60 -11.59
N ARG A 187 -0.84 -17.70 -10.61
CA ARG A 187 0.11 -16.64 -10.25
C ARG A 187 0.51 -16.67 -8.78
N ARG A 188 0.68 -17.88 -8.21
CA ARG A 188 1.12 -18.10 -6.81
C ARG A 188 2.34 -17.29 -6.35
N ARG A 189 3.26 -16.97 -7.26
CA ARG A 189 4.46 -16.16 -6.94
C ARG A 189 4.13 -14.71 -6.63
N ASP A 190 3.04 -14.21 -7.20
CA ASP A 190 2.56 -12.83 -7.05
C ASP A 190 1.55 -12.71 -5.90
N PHE A 191 1.26 -13.81 -5.19
CA PHE A 191 0.27 -13.89 -4.11
C PHE A 191 0.99 -14.26 -2.81
N LYS A 192 1.54 -13.26 -2.11
CA LYS A 192 2.49 -13.40 -1.00
C LYS A 192 1.82 -13.24 0.37
N GLY A 193 0.67 -12.58 0.45
CA GLY A 193 -0.05 -12.39 1.71
C GLY A 193 -1.47 -11.84 1.58
N ILE A 194 -2.00 -11.35 2.70
CA ILE A 194 -3.37 -10.84 2.82
C ILE A 194 -3.57 -9.58 1.98
N VAL A 195 -2.57 -8.70 1.94
CA VAL A 195 -2.63 -7.45 1.17
C VAL A 195 -2.81 -7.75 -0.32
N ASP A 196 -2.06 -8.69 -0.90
CA ASP A 196 -2.21 -9.06 -2.32
C ASP A 196 -3.63 -9.56 -2.62
N GLY A 197 -4.18 -10.40 -1.73
CA GLY A 197 -5.54 -10.91 -1.85
C GLY A 197 -6.59 -9.79 -1.80
N VAL A 198 -6.43 -8.84 -0.87
CA VAL A 198 -7.30 -7.65 -0.75
C VAL A 198 -7.20 -6.79 -2.02
N VAL A 199 -6.00 -6.59 -2.56
CA VAL A 199 -5.79 -5.75 -3.74
C VAL A 199 -6.41 -6.41 -4.98
N PHE A 200 -6.16 -7.69 -5.22
CA PHE A 200 -6.77 -8.40 -6.36
C PHE A 200 -8.31 -8.44 -6.25
N ALA A 201 -8.84 -8.74 -5.06
CA ALA A 201 -10.27 -8.72 -4.83
C ALA A 201 -10.87 -7.31 -5.03
N GLY A 202 -10.20 -6.28 -4.51
CA GLY A 202 -10.60 -4.88 -4.65
C GLY A 202 -10.67 -4.45 -6.12
N PHE A 203 -9.64 -4.73 -6.93
CA PHE A 203 -9.65 -4.44 -8.36
C PHE A 203 -10.75 -5.21 -9.11
N THR A 204 -10.98 -6.49 -8.78
CA THR A 204 -12.08 -7.26 -9.38
C THR A 204 -13.44 -6.67 -9.03
N ALA A 205 -13.67 -6.31 -7.77
CA ALA A 205 -14.91 -5.68 -7.34
C ALA A 205 -15.11 -4.30 -7.94
N THR A 206 -14.06 -3.49 -8.09
CA THR A 206 -14.11 -2.20 -8.79
C THR A 206 -14.51 -2.37 -10.25
N GLY A 207 -13.97 -3.38 -10.93
CA GLY A 207 -14.35 -3.68 -12.31
C GLY A 207 -15.82 -4.07 -12.41
N PHE A 208 -16.30 -4.92 -11.50
CA PHE A 208 -17.71 -5.31 -11.45
C PHE A 208 -18.63 -4.10 -11.19
N ALA A 209 -18.31 -3.32 -10.16
CA ALA A 209 -19.07 -2.13 -9.78
C ALA A 209 -19.11 -1.09 -10.89
N PHE A 210 -18.04 -0.99 -11.72
CA PHE A 210 -18.04 -0.15 -12.90
C PHE A 210 -19.19 -0.52 -13.84
N THR A 211 -19.25 -1.77 -14.31
CA THR A 211 -20.29 -2.22 -15.24
C THR A 211 -21.69 -2.14 -14.63
N GLU A 212 -21.83 -2.48 -13.36
CA GLU A 212 -23.10 -2.39 -12.65
C GLU A 212 -23.56 -0.94 -12.52
N ASN A 213 -22.66 0.00 -12.21
CA ASN A 213 -23.00 1.42 -12.15
C ASN A 213 -23.46 1.98 -13.51
N ILE A 214 -22.91 1.49 -14.64
CA ILE A 214 -23.40 1.88 -15.96
C ILE A 214 -24.87 1.52 -16.11
N LEU A 215 -25.23 0.29 -15.74
CA LEU A 215 -26.59 -0.21 -15.86
C LEU A 215 -27.56 0.56 -14.96
N TYR A 216 -27.24 0.73 -13.67
CA TYR A 216 -28.11 1.45 -12.73
C TYR A 216 -28.27 2.93 -13.09
N LEU A 217 -27.19 3.62 -13.45
CA LEU A 217 -27.25 5.04 -13.79
C LEU A 217 -27.91 5.27 -15.15
N GLY A 218 -27.70 4.36 -16.10
CA GLY A 218 -28.37 4.42 -17.41
C GLY A 218 -29.87 4.17 -17.31
N ASN A 219 -30.30 3.21 -16.49
CA ASN A 219 -31.73 2.96 -16.24
C ASN A 219 -32.37 4.15 -15.50
N ALA A 220 -31.72 4.68 -14.46
CA ALA A 220 -32.22 5.87 -13.74
C ALA A 220 -32.35 7.10 -14.65
N PHE A 221 -31.46 7.25 -15.63
CA PHE A 221 -31.58 8.30 -16.65
C PHE A 221 -32.76 8.07 -17.59
N GLY A 222 -32.99 6.84 -18.03
CA GLY A 222 -34.18 6.49 -18.81
C GLY A 222 -35.48 6.76 -18.07
N GLU A 223 -35.52 6.47 -16.76
CA GLU A 223 -36.64 6.79 -15.87
C GLU A 223 -36.86 8.30 -15.76
N ASP A 224 -35.81 9.09 -15.57
CA ASP A 224 -35.90 10.56 -15.52
C ASP A 224 -36.44 11.13 -16.83
N GLN A 225 -36.08 10.56 -17.98
CA GLN A 225 -36.59 11.01 -19.29
C GLN A 225 -38.07 10.65 -19.51
N ALA A 226 -38.53 9.53 -18.93
CA ALA A 226 -39.94 9.12 -18.98
C ALA A 226 -40.81 9.87 -17.95
N SER A 227 -40.20 10.28 -16.83
CA SER A 227 -40.86 10.94 -15.71
C SER A 227 -40.93 12.45 -15.91
N HIS A 228 -42.12 13.04 -15.85
CA HIS A 228 -42.29 14.50 -15.86
C HIS A 228 -42.25 15.11 -14.44
N SER A 229 -41.73 14.37 -13.46
CA SER A 229 -41.64 14.81 -12.07
C SER A 229 -40.38 15.67 -11.87
N GLY A 230 -40.42 16.61 -10.92
CA GLY A 230 -39.31 17.54 -10.67
C GLY A 230 -38.09 16.93 -9.94
N GLY A 231 -38.05 15.61 -9.73
CA GLY A 231 -36.95 14.92 -9.03
C GLY A 231 -36.09 14.11 -10.00
N SER A 232 -34.77 14.04 -9.76
CA SER A 232 -33.86 13.22 -10.57
C SER A 232 -33.46 11.93 -9.84
N THR A 233 -33.97 10.82 -10.34
CA THR A 233 -33.61 9.45 -9.96
C THR A 233 -32.14 9.17 -10.30
N THR A 234 -31.64 9.74 -11.40
CA THR A 234 -30.22 9.66 -11.77
C THR A 234 -29.33 10.27 -10.71
N ALA A 235 -29.67 11.48 -10.24
CA ALA A 235 -28.89 12.18 -9.21
C ALA A 235 -28.93 11.43 -7.87
N ALA A 236 -30.09 10.91 -7.47
CA ALA A 236 -30.23 10.10 -6.27
C ALA A 236 -29.40 8.82 -6.34
N THR A 237 -29.49 8.10 -7.46
CA THR A 237 -28.74 6.86 -7.71
C THR A 237 -27.23 7.12 -7.74
N PHE A 238 -26.80 8.21 -8.37
CA PHE A 238 -25.40 8.64 -8.38
C PHE A 238 -24.90 8.93 -6.96
N PHE A 239 -25.65 9.69 -6.18
CA PHE A 239 -25.23 10.02 -4.82
C PHE A 239 -25.08 8.77 -3.94
N VAL A 240 -26.07 7.88 -3.97
CA VAL A 240 -26.03 6.65 -3.17
C VAL A 240 -24.89 5.73 -3.62
N ARG A 241 -24.74 5.48 -4.93
CA ARG A 241 -23.79 4.48 -5.45
C ARG A 241 -22.36 5.00 -5.56
N VAL A 242 -22.17 6.24 -6.01
CA VAL A 242 -20.85 6.81 -6.31
C VAL A 242 -20.28 7.60 -5.13
N VAL A 243 -21.12 8.31 -4.37
CA VAL A 243 -20.65 9.16 -3.25
C VAL A 243 -20.71 8.43 -1.92
N MET A 244 -21.87 7.87 -1.56
CA MET A 244 -22.03 7.19 -0.28
C MET A 244 -21.41 5.80 -0.28
N SER A 245 -21.63 5.00 -1.31
CA SER A 245 -21.23 3.58 -1.32
C SER A 245 -20.18 3.15 -2.36
N PRO A 246 -19.18 3.99 -2.73
CA PRO A 246 -18.20 3.61 -3.76
C PRO A 246 -17.37 2.39 -3.39
N PHE A 247 -17.26 2.09 -2.10
CA PHE A 247 -16.52 0.93 -1.58
C PHE A 247 -17.40 -0.29 -1.31
N ALA A 248 -18.72 -0.29 -1.60
CA ALA A 248 -19.62 -1.43 -1.30
C ALA A 248 -19.10 -2.77 -1.81
N HIS A 249 -19.08 -2.98 -3.13
CA HIS A 249 -18.57 -4.23 -3.70
C HIS A 249 -17.13 -4.51 -3.27
N PRO A 250 -16.20 -3.54 -3.28
CA PRO A 250 -14.86 -3.81 -2.79
C PRO A 250 -14.80 -4.30 -1.34
N LEU A 251 -15.59 -3.75 -0.41
CA LEU A 251 -15.63 -4.20 0.99
C LEU A 251 -16.19 -5.62 1.16
N PHE A 252 -17.09 -6.04 0.28
CA PHE A 252 -17.62 -7.41 0.31
C PHE A 252 -16.55 -8.38 -0.21
N THR A 253 -16.08 -8.16 -1.43
CA THR A 253 -15.17 -9.09 -2.12
C THR A 253 -13.78 -9.14 -1.46
N VAL A 254 -13.31 -8.09 -0.79
CA VAL A 254 -12.05 -8.17 -0.01
C VAL A 254 -12.08 -9.19 1.12
N LEU A 255 -13.25 -9.59 1.64
CA LEU A 255 -13.35 -10.71 2.58
C LEU A 255 -12.91 -12.02 1.93
N THR A 256 -13.32 -12.26 0.69
CA THR A 256 -12.81 -13.35 -0.16
C THR A 256 -11.30 -13.20 -0.36
N GLY A 257 -10.84 -11.99 -0.67
CA GLY A 257 -9.41 -11.65 -0.81
C GLY A 257 -8.58 -11.99 0.43
N ILE A 258 -9.07 -11.66 1.62
CA ILE A 258 -8.45 -11.99 2.91
C ILE A 258 -8.38 -13.51 3.09
N GLY A 259 -9.45 -14.24 2.73
CA GLY A 259 -9.47 -15.70 2.77
C GLY A 259 -8.38 -16.35 1.92
N PHE A 260 -8.22 -15.92 0.68
CA PHE A 260 -7.11 -16.35 -0.18
C PHE A 260 -5.75 -15.88 0.35
N GLY A 261 -5.68 -14.67 0.91
CA GLY A 261 -4.56 -14.12 1.67
C GLY A 261 -4.03 -15.06 2.75
N ALA A 262 -4.93 -15.46 3.64
CA ALA A 262 -4.64 -16.38 4.73
C ALA A 262 -4.25 -17.78 4.21
N ALA A 263 -4.86 -18.23 3.12
CA ALA A 263 -4.49 -19.48 2.46
C ALA A 263 -3.05 -19.47 1.91
N ALA A 264 -2.59 -18.33 1.38
CA ALA A 264 -1.22 -18.15 0.88
C ALA A 264 -0.19 -18.21 2.02
N LEU A 265 -0.55 -17.69 3.21
CA LEU A 265 0.28 -17.73 4.41
C LEU A 265 0.27 -19.09 5.12
N ALA A 266 -0.57 -20.03 4.70
CA ALA A 266 -0.72 -21.31 5.40
C ALA A 266 0.54 -22.20 5.24
N PRO A 267 1.10 -22.73 6.36
CA PRO A 267 2.29 -23.58 6.34
C PRO A 267 2.18 -24.79 5.40
N PRO A 268 3.30 -25.29 4.86
CA PRO A 268 3.35 -26.56 4.15
C PRO A 268 2.73 -27.68 5.03
N GLY A 269 1.83 -28.48 4.45
CA GLY A 269 1.17 -29.59 5.15
C GLY A 269 -0.26 -29.33 5.65
N LYS A 270 -0.70 -28.08 5.84
CA LYS A 270 -2.08 -27.78 6.28
C LYS A 270 -3.03 -27.53 5.11
N ARG A 271 -3.24 -28.54 4.25
CA ARG A 271 -4.08 -28.44 3.02
C ARG A 271 -5.50 -27.97 3.31
N LEU A 272 -6.10 -28.41 4.44
CA LEU A 272 -7.43 -27.99 4.85
C LEU A 272 -7.56 -26.46 4.99
N ARG A 273 -6.56 -25.80 5.60
CA ARG A 273 -6.57 -24.33 5.79
C ARG A 273 -6.53 -23.57 4.45
N ARG A 274 -5.95 -24.17 3.40
CA ARG A 274 -5.92 -23.57 2.06
C ARG A 274 -7.26 -23.59 1.35
N VAL A 275 -8.22 -24.37 1.84
CA VAL A 275 -9.58 -24.47 1.29
C VAL A 275 -10.58 -23.78 2.21
N VAL A 276 -10.46 -23.96 3.53
CA VAL A 276 -11.37 -23.36 4.51
C VAL A 276 -11.27 -21.84 4.53
N PHE A 277 -10.07 -21.26 4.46
CA PHE A 277 -9.96 -19.79 4.51
C PHE A 277 -10.58 -19.09 3.29
N PRO A 278 -10.33 -19.51 2.03
CA PRO A 278 -10.98 -18.88 0.88
C PRO A 278 -12.50 -19.07 0.90
N LEU A 279 -12.98 -20.27 1.26
CA LEU A 279 -14.42 -20.53 1.37
C LEU A 279 -15.09 -19.70 2.46
N GLY A 280 -14.46 -19.60 3.64
CA GLY A 280 -14.96 -18.74 4.72
C GLY A 280 -15.03 -17.27 4.30
N GLY A 281 -13.98 -16.78 3.62
CA GLY A 281 -13.97 -15.43 3.07
C GLY A 281 -15.10 -15.19 2.06
N LEU A 282 -15.35 -16.15 1.18
CA LEU A 282 -16.44 -16.10 0.20
C LEU A 282 -17.83 -16.09 0.85
N VAL A 283 -18.08 -16.97 1.82
CA VAL A 283 -19.35 -17.01 2.55
C VAL A 283 -19.57 -15.70 3.31
N CYS A 284 -18.54 -15.14 3.93
CA CYS A 284 -18.64 -13.83 4.58
C CYS A 284 -18.93 -12.71 3.57
N ALA A 285 -18.30 -12.73 2.38
CA ALA A 285 -18.58 -11.77 1.32
C ALA A 285 -20.05 -11.85 0.86
N MET A 286 -20.55 -13.06 0.62
CA MET A 286 -21.94 -13.30 0.22
C MET A 286 -22.94 -12.82 1.28
N GLY A 287 -22.72 -13.18 2.55
CA GLY A 287 -23.62 -12.79 3.64
C GLY A 287 -23.63 -11.28 3.87
N MET A 288 -22.47 -10.63 3.77
CA MET A 288 -22.35 -9.19 3.88
C MET A 288 -23.04 -8.46 2.72
N HIS A 289 -22.86 -8.94 1.49
CA HIS A 289 -23.52 -8.39 0.32
C HIS A 289 -25.05 -8.61 0.38
N ALA A 290 -25.49 -9.79 0.82
CA ALA A 290 -26.91 -10.07 1.05
C ALA A 290 -27.52 -9.15 2.11
N LEU A 291 -26.80 -8.87 3.20
CA LEU A 291 -27.23 -7.92 4.23
C LEU A 291 -27.37 -6.50 3.68
N TRP A 292 -26.43 -6.08 2.83
CA TRP A 292 -26.49 -4.79 2.15
C TRP A 292 -27.69 -4.69 1.20
N ASN A 293 -27.92 -5.70 0.35
CA ASN A 293 -29.08 -5.72 -0.55
C ASN A 293 -30.40 -5.78 0.21
N SER A 294 -30.43 -6.46 1.36
CA SER A 294 -31.61 -6.52 2.23
C SER A 294 -31.85 -5.25 3.03
N SER A 295 -30.94 -4.26 2.98
CA SER A 295 -31.06 -3.04 3.78
C SER A 295 -32.30 -2.21 3.46
N THR A 296 -32.79 -2.30 2.22
CA THR A 296 -34.02 -1.64 1.76
C THR A 296 -35.28 -2.24 2.38
N LEU A 297 -35.20 -3.47 2.90
CA LEU A 297 -36.32 -4.16 3.54
C LEU A 297 -36.54 -3.72 5.00
N PHE A 298 -35.54 -3.12 5.64
CA PHE A 298 -35.64 -2.66 7.04
C PHE A 298 -36.28 -1.27 7.17
N GLY A 299 -37.07 -0.85 6.18
CA GLY A 299 -37.76 0.45 6.14
C GLY A 299 -36.85 1.62 5.76
N VAL A 300 -37.36 2.85 5.91
CA VAL A 300 -36.71 4.10 5.46
C VAL A 300 -35.32 4.30 6.07
N TYR A 301 -35.10 3.81 7.30
CA TYR A 301 -33.81 3.91 7.99
C TYR A 301 -32.88 2.72 7.78
N GLY A 302 -33.36 1.64 7.16
CA GLY A 302 -32.63 0.38 7.01
C GLY A 302 -31.27 0.54 6.33
N PHE A 303 -31.25 1.29 5.23
CA PHE A 303 -30.02 1.67 4.52
C PHE A 303 -29.03 2.38 5.45
N TYR A 304 -29.47 3.42 6.19
CA TYR A 304 -28.60 4.19 7.08
C TYR A 304 -28.07 3.37 8.26
N ILE A 305 -28.88 2.44 8.79
CA ILE A 305 -28.48 1.54 9.87
C ILE A 305 -27.40 0.58 9.38
N VAL A 306 -27.61 -0.12 8.26
CA VAL A 306 -26.61 -1.03 7.70
C VAL A 306 -25.34 -0.27 7.30
N TYR A 307 -25.48 0.92 6.73
CA TYR A 307 -24.37 1.80 6.39
C TYR A 307 -23.55 2.18 7.64
N GLY A 308 -24.19 2.75 8.66
CA GLY A 308 -23.51 3.23 9.86
C GLY A 308 -22.98 2.11 10.75
N ALA A 309 -23.76 1.05 10.95
CA ALA A 309 -23.42 -0.04 11.87
C ALA A 309 -22.44 -1.05 11.27
N PHE A 310 -22.32 -1.14 9.95
CA PHE A 310 -21.50 -2.17 9.30
C PHE A 310 -20.51 -1.60 8.29
N MET A 311 -20.96 -0.78 7.34
CA MET A 311 -20.08 -0.24 6.29
C MET A 311 -18.97 0.63 6.88
N VAL A 312 -19.32 1.54 7.80
CA VAL A 312 -18.36 2.44 8.46
C VAL A 312 -17.34 1.67 9.31
N PRO A 313 -17.72 0.72 10.20
CA PRO A 313 -16.77 -0.08 10.97
C PRO A 313 -15.85 -0.94 10.10
N VAL A 314 -16.36 -1.58 9.04
CA VAL A 314 -15.52 -2.39 8.14
C VAL A 314 -14.51 -1.51 7.40
N PHE A 315 -14.96 -0.35 6.90
CA PHE A 315 -14.07 0.61 6.28
C PHE A 315 -13.01 1.13 7.26
N GLY A 316 -13.41 1.44 8.49
CA GLY A 316 -12.52 1.83 9.57
C GLY A 316 -11.50 0.74 9.93
N LEU A 317 -11.93 -0.51 10.01
CA LEU A 317 -11.07 -1.67 10.26
C LEU A 317 -10.05 -1.86 9.14
N LEU A 318 -10.45 -1.79 7.87
CA LEU A 318 -9.51 -1.89 6.75
C LEU A 318 -8.52 -0.72 6.73
N THR A 319 -8.99 0.49 7.01
CA THR A 319 -8.12 1.68 7.12
C THR A 319 -7.12 1.50 8.26
N TRP A 320 -7.58 1.03 9.42
CA TRP A 320 -6.73 0.73 10.56
C TRP A 320 -5.72 -0.37 10.25
N LEU A 321 -6.14 -1.48 9.62
CA LEU A 321 -5.25 -2.57 9.20
C LEU A 321 -4.20 -2.08 8.19
N ALA A 322 -4.59 -1.22 7.24
CA ALA A 322 -3.68 -0.60 6.29
C ALA A 322 -2.62 0.27 6.98
N ILE A 323 -3.06 1.13 7.90
CA ILE A 323 -2.16 1.98 8.69
C ILE A 323 -1.25 1.12 9.58
N TRP A 324 -1.80 0.11 10.25
CA TRP A 324 -1.08 -0.80 11.13
C TRP A 324 -0.03 -1.61 10.37
N SER A 325 -0.39 -2.18 9.21
CA SER A 325 0.55 -2.90 8.33
C SER A 325 1.70 -1.98 7.94
N ARG A 326 1.39 -0.77 7.46
CA ARG A 326 2.38 0.23 7.07
C ARG A 326 3.31 0.61 8.23
N GLN A 327 2.77 0.82 9.42
CA GLN A 327 3.58 1.13 10.59
C GLN A 327 4.50 -0.05 10.94
N ARG A 328 4.01 -1.29 10.85
CA ARG A 328 4.81 -2.49 11.11
C ARG A 328 5.95 -2.64 10.12
N GLU A 329 5.72 -2.30 8.86
CA GLU A 329 6.76 -2.31 7.84
C GLU A 329 7.82 -1.24 8.11
N LEU A 330 7.41 0.00 8.40
CA LEU A 330 8.35 1.07 8.74
C LEU A 330 9.17 0.73 10.00
N ARG A 331 8.56 0.05 10.99
CA ARG A 331 9.27 -0.48 12.16
C ARG A 331 10.27 -1.57 11.79
N THR A 332 9.93 -2.44 10.84
CA THR A 332 10.85 -3.48 10.34
C THR A 332 12.05 -2.84 9.64
N VAL A 333 11.81 -1.84 8.80
CA VAL A 333 12.87 -1.05 8.15
C VAL A 333 13.75 -0.36 9.20
N ALA A 334 13.15 0.26 10.22
CA ALA A 334 13.88 0.92 11.29
C ALA A 334 14.73 -0.05 12.15
N ALA A 335 14.28 -1.28 12.32
CA ALA A 335 14.98 -2.29 13.11
C ALA A 335 16.15 -2.94 12.35
N GLU A 336 15.99 -3.20 11.06
CA GLU A 336 16.91 -4.04 10.29
C GLU A 336 17.98 -3.23 9.51
N LEU A 337 17.63 -2.04 9.02
CA LEU A 337 18.56 -1.22 8.20
C LEU A 337 19.76 -0.63 8.96
N PRO A 338 19.70 -0.32 10.27
CA PRO A 338 20.87 0.18 10.99
C PRO A 338 22.08 -0.77 10.93
N ALA A 339 21.85 -2.09 10.82
CA ALA A 339 22.92 -3.07 10.66
C ALA A 339 23.69 -2.90 9.34
N TYR A 340 23.01 -2.53 8.25
CA TYR A 340 23.65 -2.24 6.96
C TYR A 340 24.29 -0.84 6.92
N ALA A 341 23.78 0.11 7.70
CA ALA A 341 24.44 1.40 7.90
C ALA A 341 25.77 1.24 8.66
N ALA A 342 25.77 0.43 9.73
CA ALA A 342 26.98 0.09 10.48
C ALA A 342 28.02 -0.64 9.61
N ALA A 343 27.57 -1.45 8.64
CA ALA A 343 28.43 -2.12 7.68
C ALA A 343 28.90 -1.23 6.51
N GLY A 344 28.50 0.04 6.44
CA GLY A 344 28.94 1.02 5.44
C GLY A 344 28.13 1.06 4.14
N TRP A 345 27.15 0.17 3.96
CA TRP A 345 26.31 0.13 2.77
C TRP A 345 25.40 1.36 2.67
N LEU A 346 24.86 1.78 3.82
CA LEU A 346 23.95 2.92 3.96
C LEU A 346 24.60 4.06 4.76
N GLY A 347 24.23 5.30 4.45
CA GLY A 347 24.56 6.46 5.27
C GLY A 347 23.80 6.44 6.61
N PRO A 348 24.35 7.05 7.69
CA PRO A 348 23.75 6.98 9.03
C PRO A 348 22.35 7.61 9.13
N ALA A 349 22.04 8.59 8.28
CA ALA A 349 20.73 9.23 8.22
C ALA A 349 19.70 8.47 7.37
N GLU A 350 20.16 7.55 6.50
CA GLU A 350 19.29 6.87 5.53
C GLU A 350 18.29 5.93 6.21
N PRO A 351 18.62 5.10 7.22
CA PRO A 351 17.62 4.28 7.94
C PRO A 351 16.50 5.11 8.59
N LEU A 352 16.82 6.30 9.10
CA LEU A 352 15.85 7.22 9.71
C LEU A 352 14.93 7.86 8.67
N ALA A 353 15.46 8.26 7.52
CA ALA A 353 14.66 8.74 6.40
C ALA A 353 13.79 7.61 5.82
N LEU A 354 14.36 6.42 5.63
CA LEU A 354 13.68 5.26 5.06
C LEU A 354 12.59 4.72 5.99
N SER A 355 12.66 4.92 7.30
CA SER A 355 11.57 4.56 8.23
C SER A 355 10.44 5.60 8.30
N SER A 356 10.49 6.67 7.51
CA SER A 356 9.48 7.73 7.48
C SER A 356 8.93 7.98 6.07
N MET A 357 7.62 7.90 5.91
CA MET A 357 6.99 8.13 4.61
C MET A 357 7.00 9.59 4.18
N ARG A 358 6.97 10.52 5.14
CA ARG A 358 7.12 11.96 4.86
C ARG A 358 8.54 12.25 4.37
N ALA A 359 9.55 11.59 4.95
CA ALA A 359 10.93 11.73 4.50
C ALA A 359 11.15 11.11 3.12
N ARG A 360 10.62 9.90 2.87
CA ARG A 360 10.61 9.29 1.52
C ARG A 360 10.00 10.20 0.45
N ALA A 361 8.84 10.81 0.75
CA ALA A 361 8.21 11.76 -0.18
C ALA A 361 9.09 13.00 -0.41
N ALA A 362 9.62 13.60 0.66
CA ALA A 362 10.51 14.75 0.57
C ALA A 362 11.81 14.43 -0.20
N ALA A 363 12.36 13.22 -0.05
CA ALA A 363 13.55 12.78 -0.76
C ALA A 363 13.29 12.69 -2.28
N ARG A 364 12.15 12.11 -2.70
CA ARG A 364 11.77 12.04 -4.11
C ARG A 364 11.50 13.42 -4.71
N ASP A 365 10.83 14.29 -3.96
CA ASP A 365 10.55 15.67 -4.40
C ASP A 365 11.84 16.49 -4.52
N PHE A 366 12.78 16.33 -3.60
CA PHE A 366 14.10 16.95 -3.67
C PHE A 366 14.89 16.40 -4.86
N ALA A 367 14.89 15.08 -5.05
CA ALA A 367 15.56 14.45 -6.19
C ALA A 367 15.00 14.93 -7.53
N HIS A 368 13.67 15.07 -7.62
CA HIS A 368 13.00 15.63 -8.79
C HIS A 368 13.48 17.05 -9.10
N ARG A 369 13.60 17.91 -8.10
CA ARG A 369 13.97 19.32 -8.29
C ARG A 369 15.46 19.51 -8.58
N THR A 370 16.33 18.68 -8.02
CA THR A 370 17.77 18.95 -7.99
C THR A 370 18.60 18.09 -8.95
N PHE A 371 18.19 16.84 -9.23
CA PHE A 371 19.02 15.85 -9.96
C PHE A 371 18.48 15.43 -11.33
N GLY A 372 17.59 16.23 -11.94
CA GLY A 372 17.13 16.00 -13.31
C GLY A 372 15.71 15.44 -13.46
N GLY A 373 14.79 15.79 -12.56
CA GLY A 373 13.35 15.56 -12.77
C GLY A 373 12.87 14.14 -12.46
N LYS A 374 11.90 13.68 -13.26
CA LYS A 374 11.21 12.38 -13.05
C LYS A 374 12.15 11.16 -12.97
N PRO A 375 13.23 11.04 -13.79
CA PRO A 375 14.18 9.93 -13.67
C PRO A 375 14.87 9.86 -12.32
N ALA A 376 15.28 11.01 -11.74
CA ALA A 376 15.93 11.05 -10.44
C ALA A 376 14.97 10.66 -9.30
N ALA A 377 13.73 11.16 -9.32
CA ALA A 377 12.71 10.76 -8.36
C ALA A 377 12.40 9.25 -8.43
N ARG A 378 12.44 8.67 -9.63
CA ARG A 378 12.29 7.24 -9.85
C ARG A 378 13.48 6.45 -9.30
N ALA A 379 14.71 6.91 -9.49
CA ALA A 379 15.90 6.28 -8.92
C ALA A 379 15.84 6.23 -7.38
N VAL A 380 15.38 7.31 -6.74
CA VAL A 380 15.14 7.33 -5.28
C VAL A 380 14.03 6.36 -4.88
N ALA A 381 12.92 6.31 -5.63
CA ALA A 381 11.84 5.35 -5.35
C ALA A 381 12.29 3.89 -5.47
N GLU A 382 13.12 3.58 -6.47
CA GLU A 382 13.73 2.25 -6.65
C GLU A 382 14.68 1.92 -5.49
N TYR A 383 15.54 2.87 -5.09
CA TYR A 383 16.43 2.72 -3.94
C TYR A 383 15.66 2.41 -2.66
N GLU A 384 14.60 3.17 -2.37
CA GLU A 384 13.74 2.92 -1.19
C GLU A 384 13.08 1.54 -1.23
N ALA A 385 12.68 1.08 -2.42
CA ALA A 385 12.08 -0.24 -2.61
C ALA A 385 13.10 -1.35 -2.35
N PHE A 386 14.33 -1.23 -2.87
CA PHE A 386 15.42 -2.18 -2.62
C PHE A 386 15.81 -2.22 -1.15
N ALA A 387 15.91 -1.06 -0.47
CA ALA A 387 16.22 -1.01 0.95
C ALA A 387 15.11 -1.65 1.80
N THR A 388 13.85 -1.43 1.43
CA THR A 388 12.71 -2.06 2.08
C THR A 388 12.73 -3.59 1.87
N ALA A 389 12.98 -4.05 0.65
CA ALA A 389 13.10 -5.47 0.33
C ALA A 389 14.26 -6.15 1.11
N LEU A 390 15.39 -5.46 1.26
CA LEU A 390 16.55 -5.93 2.03
C LEU A 390 16.20 -6.09 3.52
N ALA A 391 15.53 -5.09 4.11
CA ALA A 391 15.05 -5.17 5.50
C ALA A 391 14.11 -6.37 5.70
N PHE A 392 13.16 -6.61 4.79
CA PHE A 392 12.26 -7.77 4.88
C PHE A 392 12.93 -9.11 4.60
N LEU A 393 13.97 -9.14 3.76
CA LEU A 393 14.77 -10.35 3.53
C LEU A 393 15.48 -10.75 4.82
N ARG A 394 16.16 -9.79 5.47
CA ARG A 394 16.84 -9.98 6.75
C ARG A 394 15.89 -10.35 7.89
N HIS A 395 14.79 -9.62 8.04
CA HIS A 395 13.78 -9.90 9.07
C HIS A 395 13.18 -11.31 8.95
N ARG A 396 12.94 -11.78 7.71
CA ARG A 396 12.46 -13.14 7.46
C ARG A 396 13.51 -14.17 7.84
N ALA A 397 14.77 -13.96 7.46
CA ALA A 397 15.87 -14.85 7.80
C ALA A 397 16.02 -15.02 9.31
N TYR A 398 15.91 -13.95 10.10
CA TYR A 398 15.94 -14.04 11.57
C TYR A 398 14.75 -14.77 12.16
N ARG A 399 13.52 -14.52 11.66
CA ARG A 399 12.35 -15.26 12.14
C ARG A 399 12.37 -16.74 11.75
N SER A 400 12.97 -17.10 10.62
CA SER A 400 13.11 -18.49 10.19
C SER A 400 14.34 -19.20 10.78
N ALA A 401 15.34 -18.45 11.28
CA ALA A 401 16.53 -19.01 11.91
C ALA A 401 16.19 -19.86 13.15
N GLY A 402 15.10 -19.57 13.86
CA GLY A 402 14.62 -20.38 14.98
C GLY A 402 13.94 -21.70 14.58
N ALA A 403 13.71 -21.98 13.29
CA ALA A 403 12.99 -23.17 12.83
C ALA A 403 13.69 -23.96 11.70
N VAL A 404 14.32 -23.29 10.72
CA VAL A 404 14.87 -23.92 9.49
C VAL A 404 16.19 -23.28 8.99
N GLY A 405 16.69 -22.22 9.64
CA GLY A 405 17.85 -21.47 9.14
C GLY A 405 17.48 -20.54 7.95
N PRO A 406 18.39 -19.63 7.54
CA PRO A 406 18.20 -18.84 6.33
C PRO A 406 18.17 -19.75 5.09
N GLY A 407 17.25 -19.49 4.16
CA GLY A 407 17.15 -20.28 2.93
C GLY A 407 18.42 -20.18 2.08
N PRO A 408 18.72 -21.19 1.23
CA PRO A 408 19.98 -21.26 0.46
C PRO A 408 20.20 -20.06 -0.47
N ASP A 409 19.14 -19.37 -0.89
CA ASP A 409 19.20 -18.19 -1.76
C ASP A 409 19.30 -16.86 -0.99
N PHE A 410 19.47 -16.88 0.34
CA PHE A 410 19.51 -15.65 1.14
C PHE A 410 20.67 -14.75 0.74
N ALA A 411 21.90 -15.28 0.75
CA ALA A 411 23.11 -14.51 0.44
C ALA A 411 23.11 -13.94 -0.98
N ALA A 412 22.68 -14.74 -1.97
CA ALA A 412 22.58 -14.30 -3.36
C ALA A 412 21.59 -13.14 -3.53
N ARG A 413 20.41 -13.23 -2.90
CA ARG A 413 19.41 -12.14 -2.93
C ARG A 413 19.85 -10.92 -2.14
N GLU A 414 20.54 -11.11 -1.02
CA GLU A 414 21.10 -10.02 -0.24
C GLU A 414 22.11 -9.21 -1.07
N GLN A 415 23.03 -9.90 -1.77
CA GLN A 415 24.00 -9.25 -2.65
C GLN A 415 23.35 -8.55 -3.86
N GLU A 416 22.34 -9.16 -4.48
CA GLU A 416 21.59 -8.53 -5.59
C GLU A 416 20.94 -7.21 -5.15
N LEU A 417 20.31 -7.19 -3.98
CA LEU A 417 19.69 -5.99 -3.42
C LEU A 417 20.71 -4.92 -3.06
N LEU A 418 21.85 -5.31 -2.49
CA LEU A 418 22.96 -4.40 -2.16
C LEU A 418 23.58 -3.79 -3.43
N HIS A 419 23.73 -4.58 -4.49
CA HIS A 419 24.20 -4.09 -5.79
C HIS A 419 23.29 -2.99 -6.34
N HIS A 420 21.98 -3.21 -6.36
CA HIS A 420 21.03 -2.22 -6.86
C HIS A 420 20.92 -0.97 -5.99
N LEU A 421 21.13 -1.09 -4.67
CA LEU A 421 21.28 0.06 -3.78
C LEU A 421 22.52 0.87 -4.11
N TRP A 422 23.66 0.21 -4.31
CA TRP A 422 24.93 0.85 -4.65
C TRP A 422 24.83 1.68 -5.94
N GLU A 423 24.27 1.12 -7.00
CA GLU A 423 24.07 1.82 -8.29
C GLU A 423 23.29 3.14 -8.16
N ARG A 424 22.36 3.22 -7.22
CA ARG A 424 21.43 4.36 -7.07
C ARG A 424 21.81 5.28 -5.92
N LYS A 425 22.79 4.90 -5.11
CA LYS A 425 23.30 5.65 -3.95
C LYS A 425 23.71 7.10 -4.26
N PRO A 426 24.34 7.42 -5.41
CA PRO A 426 24.76 8.81 -5.71
C PRO A 426 23.60 9.81 -5.76
N VAL A 427 22.42 9.37 -6.22
CA VAL A 427 21.21 10.21 -6.29
C VAL A 427 20.38 10.09 -5.02
N ALA A 428 20.24 8.87 -4.48
CA ALA A 428 19.35 8.61 -3.35
C ALA A 428 19.93 9.06 -2.00
N GLY A 429 21.24 8.89 -1.78
CA GLY A 429 21.89 9.23 -0.51
C GLY A 429 21.74 10.71 -0.14
N PRO A 430 22.15 11.67 -1.00
CA PRO A 430 21.98 13.09 -0.72
C PRO A 430 20.52 13.50 -0.53
N ALA A 431 19.61 12.90 -1.31
CA ALA A 431 18.18 13.18 -1.20
C ALA A 431 17.56 12.69 0.11
N LEU A 432 17.95 11.51 0.58
CA LEU A 432 17.52 10.95 1.86
C LEU A 432 18.13 11.70 3.04
N LEU A 433 19.39 12.16 2.92
CA LEU A 433 20.04 13.01 3.93
C LEU A 433 19.30 14.35 4.08
N TYR A 434 19.03 15.03 2.97
CA TYR A 434 18.23 16.26 2.97
C TYR A 434 16.86 16.02 3.62
N ALA A 435 16.17 14.95 3.20
CA ALA A 435 14.84 14.63 3.71
C ALA A 435 14.82 14.28 5.20
N ALA A 436 15.86 13.62 5.71
CA ALA A 436 16.02 13.37 7.13
C ALA A 436 16.05 14.69 7.91
N GLY A 437 16.81 15.69 7.42
CA GLY A 437 16.86 17.02 8.05
C GLY A 437 15.54 17.79 7.92
N ALA A 438 14.98 17.87 6.71
CA ALA A 438 13.75 18.59 6.41
C ALA A 438 12.51 18.04 7.15
N THR A 439 12.59 16.79 7.64
CA THR A 439 11.52 16.17 8.44
C THR A 439 11.83 16.08 9.93
N GLY A 440 12.91 16.73 10.38
CA GLY A 440 13.30 16.77 11.79
C GLY A 440 13.78 15.43 12.36
N ARG A 441 14.22 14.51 11.49
CA ARG A 441 14.77 13.19 11.88
C ARG A 441 16.24 13.24 12.23
N ILE A 442 16.95 14.22 11.68
CA ILE A 442 18.30 14.61 12.07
C ILE A 442 18.33 16.12 12.26
N TRP A 443 19.16 16.58 13.19
CA TRP A 443 19.51 17.98 13.27
C TRP A 443 20.61 18.26 12.24
N LEU A 444 20.33 19.12 11.26
CA LEU A 444 21.35 19.69 10.38
C LEU A 444 21.60 21.14 10.84
N PRO A 445 22.87 21.55 11.05
CA PRO A 445 23.18 22.96 11.26
C PRO A 445 22.65 23.81 10.10
N PRO A 446 22.19 25.05 10.32
CA PRO A 446 21.83 25.96 9.23
C PRO A 446 23.03 26.07 8.28
N GLN A 447 22.82 25.82 6.98
CA GLN A 447 23.89 26.08 6.02
C GLN A 447 24.17 27.59 6.00
N PRO A 448 25.45 28.03 6.05
CA PRO A 448 25.77 29.41 5.78
C PRO A 448 25.18 29.78 4.42
N GLY A 449 24.35 30.82 4.37
CA GLY A 449 23.85 31.33 3.11
C GLY A 449 25.01 31.66 2.16
N PRO A 450 24.76 31.73 0.84
CA PRO A 450 25.78 32.19 -0.09
C PRO A 450 26.32 33.55 0.39
N PRO A 451 27.65 33.78 0.36
CA PRO A 451 28.20 35.05 0.80
C PRO A 451 27.51 36.17 0.02
N HIS A 452 26.81 37.05 0.75
CA HIS A 452 26.31 38.29 0.18
C HIS A 452 27.51 39.01 -0.44
N PRO A 453 27.48 39.39 -1.73
CA PRO A 453 28.53 40.21 -2.29
C PRO A 453 28.49 41.56 -1.57
N TYR A 454 29.50 41.83 -0.75
CA TYR A 454 29.77 43.18 -0.27
C TYR A 454 30.03 44.04 -1.50
N THR A 455 29.05 44.88 -1.87
CA THR A 455 29.25 45.98 -2.81
C THR A 455 30.25 46.95 -2.19
N GLN A 456 31.50 46.83 -2.62
CA GLN A 456 32.57 47.75 -2.31
C GLN A 456 32.34 49.05 -3.11
N HIS A 457 31.55 49.98 -2.57
CA HIS A 457 31.54 51.34 -3.07
C HIS A 457 32.79 52.06 -2.56
N ALA A 458 33.82 52.07 -3.39
CA ALA A 458 34.98 52.95 -3.24
C ALA A 458 34.54 54.41 -3.43
N GLN A 459 34.47 55.17 -2.34
CA GLN A 459 34.45 56.63 -2.40
C GLN A 459 35.89 57.14 -2.24
N TYR A 460 36.35 57.82 -3.30
CA TYR A 460 37.60 58.58 -3.35
C TYR A 460 37.60 59.68 -2.28
N ALA A 461 38.67 59.74 -1.47
CA ALA A 461 39.08 60.96 -0.77
C ALA A 461 40.63 61.05 -0.81
N PRO A 462 41.21 62.24 -1.02
CA PRO A 462 42.55 62.37 -1.58
C PRO A 462 43.68 62.34 -0.54
N TYR A 463 44.86 62.00 -1.07
CA TYR A 463 46.15 61.80 -0.43
C TYR A 463 46.69 63.07 0.27
N VAL A 464 47.11 62.94 1.53
CA VAL A 464 48.00 63.90 2.22
C VAL A 464 49.14 63.10 2.87
N PRO A 465 50.42 63.30 2.49
CA PRO A 465 51.53 62.53 3.07
C PRO A 465 52.20 63.30 4.20
N TYR A 466 52.44 62.63 5.34
CA TYR A 466 53.53 63.03 6.24
C TYR A 466 54.05 61.81 7.01
N VAL A 467 55.38 61.72 7.07
CA VAL A 467 56.21 60.62 7.62
C VAL A 467 56.97 61.19 8.85
N PRO A 468 57.75 60.38 9.57
CA PRO A 468 57.46 59.55 10.74
C PRO A 468 57.99 60.16 12.06
N GLN A 469 57.65 59.63 13.25
CA GLN A 469 58.62 59.45 14.36
C GLN A 469 58.14 58.41 15.38
N VAL A 470 59.04 57.49 15.73
CA VAL A 470 59.14 56.67 16.97
C VAL A 470 60.44 57.21 17.64
N PRO A 471 60.76 57.12 18.97
CA PRO A 471 60.50 55.98 19.87
C PRO A 471 60.47 56.23 21.41
N TYR A 472 60.39 55.12 22.17
CA TYR A 472 60.66 54.90 23.62
C TYR A 472 59.65 55.48 24.63
N GLY A 473 59.31 54.84 25.76
CA GLY A 473 59.73 53.61 26.43
C GLY A 473 58.99 53.53 27.79
N ARG A 474 58.69 52.31 28.25
CA ARG A 474 58.05 51.92 29.54
C ARG A 474 58.85 52.39 30.78
N PRO A 475 58.34 52.37 32.05
CA PRO A 475 57.56 51.27 32.66
C PRO A 475 56.50 51.65 33.75
N GLY A 476 55.53 50.78 34.01
CA GLY A 476 55.47 50.12 35.32
C GLY A 476 54.04 50.10 35.92
N PRO A 477 53.74 49.23 36.90
CA PRO A 477 52.43 48.59 37.07
C PRO A 477 51.66 49.03 38.35
N ALA A 478 50.46 48.47 38.52
CA ALA A 478 49.73 48.20 39.78
C ALA A 478 48.44 48.99 40.07
N GLY A 479 47.54 48.29 40.78
CA GLY A 479 46.31 48.78 41.43
C GLY A 479 45.07 48.63 40.54
N GLY A 480 44.07 47.80 40.84
CA GLY A 480 43.44 47.56 42.14
C GLY A 480 42.01 48.16 42.11
N PRO A 481 41.01 47.57 42.79
CA PRO A 481 39.65 47.40 42.25
C PRO A 481 38.55 48.22 42.95
N GLY A 482 37.33 48.16 42.41
CA GLY A 482 36.09 48.66 43.03
C GLY A 482 35.56 49.92 42.35
N GLN A 483 34.26 50.21 42.25
CA GLN A 483 33.00 49.72 42.81
C GLN A 483 31.92 50.07 41.75
N TYR A 484 30.93 49.22 41.47
CA TYR A 484 29.60 49.25 42.09
C TYR A 484 28.98 50.66 42.16
N ASN A 485 27.94 50.94 41.36
CA ASN A 485 26.58 51.03 41.88
C ASN A 485 25.53 51.08 40.75
N PRO A 486 24.37 50.43 40.89
CA PRO A 486 23.28 50.39 39.93
C PRO A 486 22.22 51.48 40.21
N TYR A 487 21.29 51.63 39.25
CA TYR A 487 20.04 52.43 39.26
C TYR A 487 20.16 53.94 38.92
N LEU A 488 19.12 54.40 38.22
CA LEU A 488 18.81 55.72 37.64
C LEU A 488 19.22 55.83 36.16
N ARG A 489 18.32 55.84 35.17
CA ARG A 489 16.86 55.89 35.15
C ARG A 489 16.39 55.45 33.78
#